data_AF-A0A523NKW3-F1
#
_entry.id   AF-A0A523NKW3-F1
#
_cell.length_a   1.000
_cell.length_b   1.000
_cell.length_c   1.000
_cell.angle_alpha   90.00
_cell.angle_beta   90.00
_cell.angle_gamma   90.00
#
_symmetry.space_group_name_H-M   'P 1'
#
loop_
_entity.id
_entity.type
_entity.pdbx_description
1 polymer ?
#
loop_
_entity_poly.entity_id
_entity_poly.type
_entity_poly.pdbx_seq_one_letter_code
_entity_poly.pdbx_strand_id
1 'polypeptide(L)'
;MSGEILALNFDCMGSPSFTFNAGKNSKALKTPGWGFGWYPNDDYGASLVKDAMADDTQTLLNALQDGTSFRSTIFMCKVKGSGKQYTQHDTQPFQRSFGGYDWLFLHNGKLDRTALMELHHDPSGLLEPVGKTDSELAFCFLLGKLLACSAKGLTDIEGNELLAWMQELDGLGTADFIISDGRSMAVYHGGNSERNLYIHRVLPSEKPPVFESELVSLDLEDPRDSLRTVCLVTSFQFDNTSFQPMDPGHLIIVRRGAVYWDSLPPEGEIRVQHPVAEISPTVEEETAKETELFVSQQAAQSQTSTQTVAMETDLAESFSNVINIKSLIHDFDGIPLNYKFYDIAHLTEYNYSVPVEQSTHTFRLQPVEDAIQEVVQATLELSVDGELLQFEDVFGNHSIHYDITHAFSKLLIKMKSRVKVYACPPDDHSPTMRRSQIPLVWMPWQRQMMLPYLLPPELPETQLRQLMDFAMSFVERNDSHLVDTLMDINKKIYEDFSYVPGITFLETTAFDVFSIRKGVCQDFANLFICLCRLLNIPARYRVGYIYTGGDYENKIQSDASHAWAEVYLPYLGWRGFDPTNGCMVAQDHVRIASGRNYRDATPVSGTIFKGGGTEQLKVDVQVKEVSG
;
A
#
# COMPACT_ATOMS: atom_id res chain seq x y z
N MET A 1 -26.94 24.55 -22.42
CA MET A 1 -26.12 25.05 -21.30
C MET A 1 -25.21 23.91 -20.88
N SER A 2 -23.91 24.07 -21.10
CA SER A 2 -22.85 23.12 -20.70
C SER A 2 -22.80 22.97 -19.18
N GLY A 3 -22.29 21.82 -18.72
CA GLY A 3 -22.09 21.55 -17.31
C GLY A 3 -20.88 22.29 -16.75
N GLU A 4 -20.74 22.31 -15.43
CA GLU A 4 -19.60 22.89 -14.73
C GLU A 4 -18.79 21.80 -14.03
N ILE A 5 -17.47 21.96 -13.98
CA ILE A 5 -16.55 21.07 -13.27
C ILE A 5 -15.92 21.80 -12.09
N LEU A 6 -15.71 21.06 -11.00
CA LEU A 6 -14.96 21.48 -9.82
C LEU A 6 -14.10 20.30 -9.37
N ALA A 7 -12.81 20.52 -9.15
CA ALA A 7 -11.92 19.53 -8.59
C ALA A 7 -10.99 20.15 -7.55
N LEU A 8 -10.65 19.36 -6.52
CA LEU A 8 -9.76 19.75 -5.44
C LEU A 8 -8.66 18.70 -5.30
N ASN A 9 -7.45 19.16 -5.06
CA ASN A 9 -6.30 18.33 -4.71
C ASN A 9 -5.61 18.94 -3.48
N PHE A 10 -5.73 18.27 -2.35
CA PHE A 10 -5.18 18.67 -1.05
C PHE A 10 -3.80 18.09 -0.82
N ASP A 11 -2.97 18.75 -0.02
CA ASP A 11 -1.65 18.24 0.37
C ASP A 11 -1.67 17.15 1.44
N CYS A 12 -2.70 17.12 2.26
CA CYS A 12 -3.07 16.03 3.17
C CYS A 12 -4.57 15.75 3.06
N MET A 13 -5.05 14.68 3.71
CA MET A 13 -6.48 14.38 3.74
C MET A 13 -7.29 15.58 4.25
N GLY A 14 -8.29 15.99 3.46
CA GLY A 14 -9.25 17.03 3.78
C GLY A 14 -10.68 16.49 3.77
N SER A 15 -11.58 17.23 4.40
CA SER A 15 -12.99 16.92 4.63
C SER A 15 -13.87 18.12 4.24
N PRO A 16 -13.72 18.69 3.02
CA PRO A 16 -14.45 19.90 2.62
C PRO A 16 -15.97 19.72 2.66
N SER A 17 -16.70 20.74 3.10
CA SER A 17 -18.16 20.75 3.02
C SER A 17 -18.62 21.37 1.70
N PHE A 18 -19.51 20.67 0.99
CA PHE A 18 -20.10 21.12 -0.26
C PHE A 18 -21.61 21.32 -0.11
N THR A 19 -22.09 22.48 -0.52
CA THR A 19 -23.53 22.76 -0.64
C THR A 19 -23.84 23.14 -2.09
N PHE A 20 -24.80 22.46 -2.72
CA PHE A 20 -25.26 22.83 -4.06
C PHE A 20 -26.41 23.83 -3.96
N ASN A 21 -26.18 25.03 -4.50
CA ASN A 21 -27.13 26.12 -4.43
C ASN A 21 -28.23 25.95 -5.48
N ALA A 22 -29.49 25.89 -5.03
CA ALA A 22 -30.65 26.03 -5.90
C ALA A 22 -30.74 27.49 -6.34
N GLY A 23 -30.08 27.83 -7.46
CA GLY A 23 -29.88 29.20 -7.92
C GLY A 23 -31.09 30.14 -7.75
N LYS A 24 -30.81 31.40 -7.36
CA LYS A 24 -31.76 32.44 -6.89
C LYS A 24 -32.89 32.81 -7.86
N ASN A 25 -32.96 32.25 -9.08
CA ASN A 25 -33.93 32.62 -10.13
C ASN A 25 -34.78 31.46 -10.69
N SER A 26 -34.80 30.28 -10.07
CA SER A 26 -35.62 29.16 -10.56
C SER A 26 -36.92 29.01 -9.77
N LYS A 27 -38.05 29.44 -10.34
CA LYS A 27 -39.42 29.05 -9.90
C LYS A 27 -39.74 27.56 -10.13
N ALA A 28 -38.75 26.72 -10.43
CA ALA A 28 -38.87 25.27 -10.53
C ALA A 28 -37.86 24.61 -9.59
N LEU A 29 -38.34 23.84 -8.61
CA LEU A 29 -37.54 22.96 -7.74
C LEU A 29 -36.91 21.81 -8.55
N LYS A 30 -35.96 22.10 -9.45
CA LYS A 30 -35.11 21.07 -10.05
C LYS A 30 -33.69 21.57 -10.05
N THR A 31 -32.92 21.14 -9.05
CA THR A 31 -31.46 21.17 -9.10
C THR A 31 -31.02 20.41 -10.35
N PRO A 32 -29.98 20.87 -11.05
CA PRO A 32 -29.50 20.13 -12.21
C PRO A 32 -28.72 18.89 -11.73
N GLY A 33 -28.79 17.79 -12.48
CA GLY A 33 -28.12 16.54 -12.11
C GLY A 33 -26.62 16.73 -11.87
N TRP A 34 -26.09 16.02 -10.87
CA TRP A 34 -24.71 16.17 -10.39
C TRP A 34 -24.07 14.79 -10.15
N GLY A 35 -22.74 14.79 -10.14
CA GLY A 35 -21.97 13.65 -9.67
C GLY A 35 -20.74 14.11 -8.91
N PHE A 36 -20.35 13.28 -7.96
CA PHE A 36 -19.32 13.57 -6.97
C PHE A 36 -18.50 12.31 -6.72
N GLY A 37 -17.19 12.40 -6.93
CA GLY A 37 -16.25 11.30 -6.73
C GLY A 37 -15.06 11.72 -5.88
N TRP A 38 -14.58 10.80 -5.05
CA TRP A 38 -13.43 11.00 -4.17
C TRP A 38 -12.74 9.66 -3.86
N TYR A 39 -11.59 9.72 -3.21
CA TYR A 39 -10.78 8.56 -2.84
C TYR A 39 -10.72 8.44 -1.30
N PRO A 40 -11.64 7.69 -0.66
CA PRO A 40 -11.70 7.58 0.80
C PRO A 40 -10.35 7.20 1.40
N ASN A 41 -9.88 7.98 2.37
CA ASN A 41 -8.61 7.75 3.08
C ASN A 41 -7.38 7.59 2.18
N ASP A 42 -7.38 8.21 0.99
CA ASP A 42 -6.33 8.05 -0.05
C ASP A 42 -6.09 6.60 -0.50
N ASP A 43 -7.14 5.77 -0.48
CA ASP A 43 -7.11 4.44 -1.07
C ASP A 43 -7.14 4.50 -2.61
N TYR A 44 -6.77 3.41 -3.29
CA TYR A 44 -6.86 3.29 -4.75
C TYR A 44 -8.29 3.10 -5.26
N GLY A 45 -9.23 2.80 -4.37
CA GLY A 45 -10.65 2.68 -4.66
C GLY A 45 -11.34 4.04 -4.66
N ALA A 46 -12.05 4.37 -5.72
CA ALA A 46 -12.83 5.60 -5.81
C ALA A 46 -14.25 5.34 -5.32
N SER A 47 -14.76 6.24 -4.48
CA SER A 47 -16.19 6.34 -4.18
C SER A 47 -16.83 7.34 -5.13
N LEU A 48 -18.02 7.00 -5.62
CA LEU A 48 -18.74 7.80 -6.61
C LEU A 48 -20.22 7.82 -6.28
N VAL A 49 -20.78 9.01 -6.16
CA VAL A 49 -22.20 9.24 -5.97
C VAL A 49 -22.72 10.13 -7.10
N LYS A 50 -23.87 9.78 -7.65
CA LYS A 50 -24.49 10.49 -8.76
C LYS A 50 -25.99 10.62 -8.54
N ASP A 51 -26.50 11.80 -8.84
CA ASP A 51 -27.93 12.03 -8.96
C ASP A 51 -28.23 12.72 -10.28
N ALA A 52 -28.71 11.94 -11.25
CA ALA A 52 -29.03 12.45 -12.58
C ALA A 52 -30.28 13.36 -12.60
N MET A 53 -31.17 13.25 -11.60
CA MET A 53 -32.47 13.95 -11.56
C MET A 53 -32.51 15.06 -10.50
N ALA A 54 -31.71 14.94 -9.44
CA ALA A 54 -31.45 15.92 -8.41
C ALA A 54 -32.72 16.48 -7.74
N ASP A 55 -33.56 15.58 -7.22
CA ASP A 55 -34.84 15.92 -6.55
C ASP A 55 -34.67 16.28 -5.06
N ASP A 56 -33.77 15.61 -4.31
CA ASP A 56 -33.43 15.94 -2.90
C ASP A 56 -31.92 15.84 -2.64
N THR A 57 -31.20 16.79 -3.24
CA THR A 57 -29.74 16.80 -3.30
C THR A 57 -29.06 17.03 -1.95
N GLN A 58 -29.61 17.90 -1.10
CA GLN A 58 -28.94 18.29 0.14
C GLN A 58 -28.97 17.19 1.20
N THR A 59 -30.07 16.44 1.31
CA THR A 59 -30.16 15.32 2.26
C THR A 59 -29.13 14.24 1.97
N LEU A 60 -28.92 13.91 0.69
CA LEU A 60 -27.93 12.93 0.27
C LEU A 60 -26.50 13.40 0.55
N LEU A 61 -26.19 14.68 0.27
CA LEU A 61 -24.86 15.24 0.51
C LEU A 61 -24.52 15.33 2.00
N ASN A 62 -25.46 15.79 2.83
CA ASN A 62 -25.25 15.87 4.27
C ASN A 62 -24.95 14.48 4.86
N ALA A 63 -25.72 13.46 4.44
CA ALA A 63 -25.49 12.09 4.89
C ALA A 63 -24.12 11.53 4.48
N LEU A 64 -23.55 12.00 3.37
CA LEU A 64 -22.23 11.59 2.90
C LEU A 64 -21.11 12.32 3.65
N GLN A 65 -21.26 13.63 3.88
CA GLN A 65 -20.27 14.47 4.55
C GLN A 65 -20.12 14.16 6.04
N ASP A 66 -21.20 13.71 6.69
CA ASP A 66 -21.17 13.28 8.10
C ASP A 66 -20.45 11.93 8.31
N GLY A 67 -20.14 11.20 7.23
CA GLY A 67 -19.46 9.91 7.26
C GLY A 67 -17.93 10.03 7.50
N THR A 68 -17.38 9.14 8.32
CA THR A 68 -15.92 9.09 8.59
C THR A 68 -15.07 8.78 7.36
N SER A 69 -15.65 8.22 6.30
CA SER A 69 -14.99 7.87 5.03
C SER A 69 -14.99 8.98 3.98
N PHE A 70 -15.52 10.17 4.29
CA PHE A 70 -15.56 11.29 3.35
C PHE A 70 -14.20 12.02 3.18
N ARG A 71 -13.20 11.66 3.98
CA ARG A 71 -11.87 12.29 3.95
C ARG A 71 -11.07 11.81 2.73
N SER A 72 -10.49 12.74 1.98
CA SER A 72 -9.67 12.42 0.80
C SER A 72 -8.68 13.55 0.47
N THR A 73 -7.64 13.25 -0.30
CA THR A 73 -6.83 14.28 -0.96
C THR A 73 -7.45 14.77 -2.27
N ILE A 74 -8.28 13.98 -2.95
CA ILE A 74 -8.81 14.34 -4.27
C ILE A 74 -10.33 14.25 -4.27
N PHE A 75 -10.96 15.35 -4.69
CA PHE A 75 -12.40 15.42 -4.91
C PHE A 75 -12.67 15.93 -6.33
N MET A 76 -13.61 15.30 -7.02
CA MET A 76 -13.99 15.62 -8.39
C MET A 76 -15.51 15.69 -8.49
N CYS A 77 -16.01 16.83 -8.94
CA CYS A 77 -17.43 17.11 -9.02
C CYS A 77 -17.81 17.63 -10.42
N LYS A 78 -18.90 17.10 -10.95
CA LYS A 78 -19.62 17.69 -12.07
C LYS A 78 -20.95 18.22 -11.57
N VAL A 79 -21.16 19.51 -11.71
CA VAL A 79 -22.47 20.13 -11.46
C VAL A 79 -23.12 20.36 -12.82
N LYS A 80 -24.38 19.94 -12.97
CA LYS A 80 -25.23 20.18 -14.15
C LYS A 80 -24.91 19.31 -15.37
N GLY A 81 -25.57 18.16 -15.44
CA GLY A 81 -25.72 17.39 -16.68
C GLY A 81 -26.58 18.13 -17.72
N SER A 82 -26.05 18.34 -18.93
CA SER A 82 -26.71 19.13 -19.98
C SER A 82 -27.82 18.37 -20.72
N GLY A 83 -28.92 17.98 -20.07
CA GLY A 83 -30.02 17.33 -20.81
C GLY A 83 -31.17 16.80 -19.97
N LYS A 84 -32.40 16.88 -20.52
CA LYS A 84 -33.64 16.36 -19.91
C LYS A 84 -33.72 14.82 -19.84
N GLN A 85 -32.67 14.08 -20.22
CA GLN A 85 -32.71 12.63 -20.46
C GLN A 85 -31.42 11.87 -20.09
N TYR A 86 -30.54 12.43 -19.24
CA TYR A 86 -29.33 11.69 -18.85
C TYR A 86 -29.64 10.61 -17.82
N THR A 87 -29.07 9.42 -18.05
CA THR A 87 -29.12 8.29 -17.12
C THR A 87 -27.96 8.35 -16.13
N GLN A 88 -27.99 7.54 -15.08
CA GLN A 88 -26.85 7.41 -14.16
C GLN A 88 -25.54 7.01 -14.87
N HIS A 89 -25.65 6.27 -15.98
CA HIS A 89 -24.49 5.90 -16.81
C HIS A 89 -23.90 7.06 -17.60
N ASP A 90 -24.68 8.11 -17.88
CA ASP A 90 -24.21 9.27 -18.64
C ASP A 90 -23.77 10.44 -17.74
N THR A 91 -24.07 10.36 -16.44
CA THR A 91 -23.69 11.38 -15.45
C THR A 91 -22.22 11.22 -15.06
N GLN A 92 -21.47 12.31 -15.10
CA GLN A 92 -20.06 12.38 -14.69
C GLN A 92 -19.90 12.68 -13.19
N PRO A 93 -18.77 12.34 -12.53
CA PRO A 93 -17.57 11.70 -13.07
C PRO A 93 -17.78 10.27 -13.57
N PHE A 94 -16.99 9.83 -14.56
CA PHE A 94 -16.91 8.41 -14.92
C PHE A 94 -15.87 7.71 -14.04
N GLN A 95 -16.12 6.44 -13.71
CA GLN A 95 -15.21 5.60 -12.94
C GLN A 95 -14.91 4.30 -13.67
N ARG A 96 -13.64 3.91 -13.73
CA ARG A 96 -13.21 2.59 -14.23
C ARG A 96 -11.98 2.09 -13.48
N SER A 97 -11.97 0.81 -13.15
CA SER A 97 -10.79 0.15 -12.58
C SER A 97 -9.82 -0.23 -13.70
N PHE A 98 -8.59 0.28 -13.64
CA PHE A 98 -7.52 -0.02 -14.60
C PHE A 98 -6.15 0.06 -13.92
N GLY A 99 -5.24 -0.86 -14.24
CA GLY A 99 -3.87 -0.82 -13.72
C GLY A 99 -3.73 -1.00 -12.20
N GLY A 100 -4.80 -1.37 -11.49
CA GLY A 100 -4.84 -1.44 -10.02
C GLY A 100 -5.36 -0.17 -9.34
N TYR A 101 -5.90 0.78 -10.11
CA TYR A 101 -6.48 2.03 -9.63
C TYR A 101 -7.92 2.17 -10.11
N ASP A 102 -8.78 2.82 -9.32
CA ASP A 102 -10.03 3.37 -9.84
C ASP A 102 -9.79 4.76 -10.39
N TRP A 103 -9.96 4.90 -11.69
CA TRP A 103 -9.78 6.15 -12.40
C TRP A 103 -11.06 6.97 -12.36
N LEU A 104 -10.96 8.25 -12.02
CA LEU A 104 -12.06 9.21 -12.16
C LEU A 104 -11.80 10.16 -13.33
N PHE A 105 -12.84 10.42 -14.12
CA PHE A 105 -12.74 11.29 -15.29
C PHE A 105 -13.90 12.30 -15.38
N LEU A 106 -13.53 13.55 -15.66
CA LEU A 106 -14.42 14.66 -15.96
C LEU A 106 -14.07 15.25 -17.32
N HIS A 107 -15.12 15.59 -18.07
CA HIS A 107 -15.02 16.31 -19.33
C HIS A 107 -16.02 17.45 -19.36
N ASN A 108 -15.56 18.64 -19.74
CA ASN A 108 -16.41 19.75 -20.12
C ASN A 108 -16.13 20.13 -21.57
N GLY A 109 -17.07 19.81 -22.45
CA GLY A 109 -16.90 20.04 -23.87
C GLY A 109 -17.78 19.14 -24.69
N LYS A 110 -17.50 19.11 -25.98
CA LYS A 110 -18.20 18.28 -26.97
C LYS A 110 -17.22 17.85 -28.04
N LEU A 111 -17.04 16.55 -28.17
CA LEU A 111 -16.16 15.92 -29.15
C LEU A 111 -16.99 15.31 -30.28
N ASP A 112 -16.41 15.21 -31.48
CA ASP A 112 -16.98 14.40 -32.54
C ASP A 112 -16.86 12.91 -32.20
N ARG A 113 -17.98 12.34 -31.74
CA ARG A 113 -18.04 10.92 -31.36
C ARG A 113 -17.69 9.98 -32.50
N THR A 114 -18.01 10.31 -33.75
CA THR A 114 -17.76 9.40 -34.88
C THR A 114 -16.26 9.31 -35.14
N ALA A 115 -15.60 10.46 -35.21
CA ALA A 115 -14.15 10.54 -35.34
C ALA A 115 -13.44 9.90 -34.13
N LEU A 116 -13.97 10.09 -32.92
CA LEU A 116 -13.42 9.47 -31.71
C LEU A 116 -13.57 7.95 -31.69
N MET A 117 -14.66 7.39 -32.25
CA MET A 117 -14.82 5.94 -32.39
C MET A 117 -13.82 5.34 -33.38
N GLU A 118 -13.52 6.06 -34.47
CA GLU A 118 -12.47 5.66 -35.41
C GLU A 118 -11.08 5.72 -34.76
N LEU A 119 -10.85 6.74 -33.92
CA LEU A 119 -9.58 6.93 -33.21
C LEU A 119 -9.36 5.92 -32.07
N HIS A 120 -10.42 5.55 -31.34
CA HIS A 120 -10.37 4.66 -30.17
C HIS A 120 -10.17 3.18 -30.50
N HIS A 121 -10.09 2.78 -31.77
CA HIS A 121 -10.16 1.39 -32.21
C HIS A 121 -9.42 0.39 -31.28
N ASP A 122 -10.17 -0.21 -30.34
CA ASP A 122 -9.66 -1.12 -29.31
C ASP A 122 -10.00 -2.54 -29.75
N PRO A 123 -9.04 -3.30 -30.31
CA PRO A 123 -9.28 -4.66 -30.76
C PRO A 123 -9.52 -5.64 -29.59
N SER A 124 -9.24 -5.25 -28.33
CA SER A 124 -9.39 -6.11 -27.16
C SER A 124 -10.83 -6.16 -26.62
N GLY A 125 -11.65 -5.15 -26.89
CA GLY A 125 -13.01 -5.02 -26.35
C GLY A 125 -13.08 -4.84 -24.82
N LEU A 126 -11.94 -4.61 -24.15
CA LEU A 126 -11.87 -4.50 -22.67
C LEU A 126 -12.36 -3.13 -22.18
N LEU A 127 -12.24 -2.06 -22.99
CA LEU A 127 -12.54 -0.69 -22.62
C LEU A 127 -13.66 -0.10 -23.47
N GLU A 128 -14.86 -0.69 -23.39
CA GLU A 128 -16.05 -0.19 -24.09
C GLU A 128 -16.89 0.76 -23.22
N PRO A 129 -17.39 1.90 -23.75
CA PRO A 129 -18.26 2.80 -23.01
C PRO A 129 -19.61 2.14 -22.67
N VAL A 130 -20.13 2.38 -21.46
CA VAL A 130 -21.45 1.88 -21.04
C VAL A 130 -22.56 2.86 -21.45
N GLY A 131 -22.30 4.15 -21.29
CA GLY A 131 -23.18 5.26 -21.67
C GLY A 131 -23.07 5.64 -23.14
N LYS A 132 -23.80 6.69 -23.51
CA LYS A 132 -23.87 7.19 -24.90
C LYS A 132 -23.06 8.46 -25.12
N THR A 133 -22.31 8.90 -24.12
CA THR A 133 -21.58 10.15 -24.17
C THR A 133 -20.27 9.98 -24.94
N ASP A 134 -19.90 11.02 -25.68
CA ASP A 134 -18.55 11.23 -26.21
C ASP A 134 -17.49 11.27 -25.10
N SER A 135 -17.88 11.81 -23.95
CA SER A 135 -17.06 11.98 -22.77
C SER A 135 -16.56 10.64 -22.20
N GLU A 136 -17.43 9.63 -22.09
CA GLU A 136 -17.00 8.30 -21.62
C GLU A 136 -16.13 7.59 -22.66
N LEU A 137 -16.40 7.81 -23.95
CA LEU A 137 -15.56 7.25 -25.01
C LEU A 137 -14.14 7.85 -24.98
N ALA A 138 -14.02 9.16 -24.70
CA ALA A 138 -12.72 9.81 -24.51
C ALA A 138 -11.97 9.25 -23.29
N PHE A 139 -12.71 8.91 -22.23
CA PHE A 139 -12.14 8.24 -21.07
C PHE A 139 -11.60 6.84 -21.43
N CYS A 140 -12.39 6.04 -22.16
CA CYS A 140 -11.92 4.75 -22.66
C CYS A 140 -10.68 4.88 -23.54
N PHE A 141 -10.61 5.92 -24.38
CA PHE A 141 -9.45 6.22 -25.22
C PHE A 141 -8.18 6.47 -24.41
N LEU A 142 -8.26 7.30 -23.37
CA LEU A 142 -7.11 7.56 -22.50
C LEU A 142 -6.63 6.28 -21.79
N LEU A 143 -7.56 5.45 -21.30
CA LEU A 143 -7.23 4.15 -20.71
C LEU A 143 -6.67 3.15 -21.74
N GLY A 144 -7.12 3.23 -22.99
CA GLY A 144 -6.60 2.43 -24.09
C GLY A 144 -5.15 2.80 -24.45
N LYS A 145 -4.82 4.10 -24.46
CA LYS A 145 -3.44 4.58 -24.67
C LYS A 145 -2.53 4.12 -23.52
N LEU A 146 -3.01 4.22 -22.27
CA LEU A 146 -2.34 3.67 -21.08
C LEU A 146 -2.04 2.17 -21.24
N LEU A 147 -3.03 1.38 -21.69
CA LEU A 147 -2.86 -0.04 -21.94
C LEU A 147 -1.81 -0.30 -23.03
N ALA A 148 -1.85 0.46 -24.14
CA ALA A 148 -0.92 0.32 -25.25
C ALA A 148 0.54 0.60 -24.86
N CYS A 149 0.80 1.55 -23.96
CA CYS A 149 2.14 1.81 -23.43
C CYS A 149 2.48 1.02 -22.15
N SER A 150 1.63 0.09 -21.73
CA SER A 150 1.80 -0.70 -20.49
C SER A 150 1.95 0.14 -19.20
N ALA A 151 1.45 1.37 -19.22
CA ALA A 151 1.40 2.27 -18.06
C ALA A 151 0.19 1.93 -17.18
N LYS A 152 0.34 2.04 -15.85
CA LYS A 152 -0.74 1.70 -14.90
C LYS A 152 -1.36 2.91 -14.22
N GLY A 153 -0.59 3.97 -14.02
CA GLY A 153 -1.00 5.24 -13.40
C GLY A 153 -0.49 6.46 -14.15
N LEU A 154 -0.89 7.66 -13.73
CA LEU A 154 -0.42 8.92 -14.33
C LEU A 154 1.08 9.15 -14.12
N THR A 155 1.67 8.56 -13.07
CA THR A 155 3.11 8.65 -12.80
C THR A 155 3.98 7.82 -13.73
N ASP A 156 3.38 6.89 -14.48
CA ASP A 156 4.09 6.00 -15.40
C ASP A 156 4.19 6.59 -16.82
N ILE A 157 3.59 7.76 -17.06
CA ILE A 157 3.57 8.45 -18.36
C ILE A 157 4.36 9.75 -18.27
N GLU A 158 5.15 10.05 -19.29
CA GLU A 158 5.80 11.35 -19.43
C GLU A 158 4.76 12.45 -19.70
N GLY A 159 4.84 13.60 -19.04
CA GLY A 159 3.83 14.66 -19.17
C GLY A 159 3.61 15.15 -20.60
N ASN A 160 4.65 15.11 -21.45
CA ASN A 160 4.56 15.45 -22.88
C ASN A 160 3.75 14.42 -23.68
N GLU A 161 3.80 13.14 -23.31
CA GLU A 161 3.01 12.09 -23.96
C GLU A 161 1.52 12.26 -23.60
N LEU A 162 1.25 12.51 -22.32
CA LEU A 162 -0.11 12.81 -21.85
C LEU A 162 -0.67 14.06 -22.54
N LEU A 163 0.12 15.13 -22.67
CA LEU A 163 -0.25 16.33 -23.39
C LEU A 163 -0.60 16.03 -24.85
N ALA A 164 0.19 15.21 -25.54
CA ALA A 164 -0.06 14.83 -26.92
C ALA A 164 -1.41 14.09 -27.07
N TRP A 165 -1.75 13.20 -26.13
CA TRP A 165 -3.06 12.51 -26.14
C TRP A 165 -4.22 13.47 -25.88
N MET A 166 -4.05 14.43 -24.97
CA MET A 166 -5.07 15.46 -24.71
C MET A 166 -5.29 16.36 -25.93
N GLN A 167 -4.20 16.75 -26.62
CA GLN A 167 -4.26 17.53 -27.86
C GLN A 167 -4.89 16.75 -29.02
N GLU A 168 -4.66 15.44 -29.10
CA GLU A 168 -5.30 14.55 -30.07
C GLU A 168 -6.83 14.56 -29.91
N LEU A 169 -7.31 14.48 -28.66
CA LEU A 169 -8.74 14.61 -28.34
C LEU A 169 -9.28 16.02 -28.60
N ASP A 170 -8.53 17.07 -28.24
CA ASP A 170 -8.90 18.48 -28.46
C ASP A 170 -9.02 18.82 -29.96
N GLY A 171 -8.29 18.11 -30.82
CA GLY A 171 -8.44 18.20 -32.27
C GLY A 171 -9.83 17.75 -32.79
N LEU A 172 -10.60 17.02 -31.98
CA LEU A 172 -11.92 16.50 -32.34
C LEU A 172 -13.09 17.37 -31.85
N GLY A 173 -12.83 18.48 -31.13
CA GLY A 173 -13.89 19.33 -30.61
C GLY A 173 -13.43 20.27 -29.50
N THR A 174 -14.23 20.39 -28.45
CA THR A 174 -13.88 21.15 -27.23
C THR A 174 -13.62 20.19 -26.08
N ALA A 175 -12.53 20.41 -25.34
CA ALA A 175 -11.92 19.39 -24.52
C ALA A 175 -11.29 19.94 -23.22
N ASP A 176 -12.10 20.29 -22.22
CA ASP A 176 -11.56 20.51 -20.86
C ASP A 176 -11.64 19.19 -20.08
N PHE A 177 -10.49 18.63 -19.70
CA PHE A 177 -10.40 17.32 -19.06
C PHE A 177 -9.81 17.41 -17.67
N ILE A 178 -10.36 16.62 -16.75
CA ILE A 178 -9.72 16.30 -15.47
C ILE A 178 -9.75 14.78 -15.32
N ILE A 179 -8.57 14.18 -15.15
CA ILE A 179 -8.41 12.74 -14.93
C ILE A 179 -7.58 12.50 -13.68
N SER A 180 -7.96 11.51 -12.87
CA SER A 180 -7.25 11.14 -11.65
C SER A 180 -7.16 9.63 -11.50
N ASP A 181 -6.02 9.16 -10.98
CA ASP A 181 -5.78 7.78 -10.55
C ASP A 181 -5.84 7.62 -9.02
N GLY A 182 -6.27 8.66 -8.30
CA GLY A 182 -6.32 8.72 -6.83
C GLY A 182 -5.05 9.22 -6.17
N ARG A 183 -3.95 9.35 -6.92
CA ARG A 183 -2.68 9.92 -6.42
C ARG A 183 -2.34 11.25 -7.08
N SER A 184 -2.55 11.33 -8.39
CA SER A 184 -2.27 12.50 -9.20
C SER A 184 -3.53 12.89 -9.96
N MET A 185 -3.69 14.18 -10.21
CA MET A 185 -4.79 14.73 -10.98
C MET A 185 -4.21 15.53 -12.14
N ALA A 186 -4.44 15.05 -13.36
CA ALA A 186 -4.08 15.78 -14.57
C ALA A 186 -5.26 16.65 -15.03
N VAL A 187 -4.97 17.90 -15.36
CA VAL A 187 -5.95 18.94 -15.70
C VAL A 187 -5.53 19.58 -17.01
N TYR A 188 -6.35 19.43 -18.03
CA TYR A 188 -6.13 19.97 -19.36
C TYR A 188 -7.20 21.02 -19.69
N HIS A 189 -6.76 22.20 -20.12
CA HIS A 189 -7.63 23.21 -20.68
C HIS A 189 -7.56 23.14 -22.21
N GLY A 190 -8.69 22.85 -22.86
CA GLY A 190 -8.74 22.67 -24.31
C GLY A 190 -8.48 23.97 -25.07
N GLY A 191 -7.65 23.90 -26.12
CA GLY A 191 -7.34 25.03 -26.99
C GLY A 191 -8.57 25.60 -27.70
N ASN A 192 -9.57 24.76 -27.95
CA ASN A 192 -10.85 25.14 -28.57
C ASN A 192 -11.96 25.43 -27.55
N SER A 193 -11.68 25.41 -26.24
CA SER A 193 -12.73 25.57 -25.24
C SER A 193 -13.35 26.97 -25.28
N GLU A 194 -14.68 27.03 -25.22
CA GLU A 194 -15.44 28.29 -25.22
C GLU A 194 -15.40 29.00 -23.86
N ARG A 195 -14.88 28.34 -22.82
CA ARG A 195 -14.90 28.81 -21.43
C ARG A 195 -13.52 28.65 -20.82
N ASN A 196 -13.17 29.57 -19.93
CA ASN A 196 -11.93 29.47 -19.18
C ASN A 196 -12.03 28.37 -18.12
N LEU A 197 -10.94 27.62 -17.98
CA LEU A 197 -10.68 26.82 -16.79
C LEU A 197 -9.82 27.64 -15.84
N TYR A 198 -10.16 27.65 -14.57
CA TYR A 198 -9.47 28.43 -13.56
C TYR A 198 -8.77 27.52 -12.55
N ILE A 199 -7.55 27.90 -12.16
CA ILE A 199 -6.78 27.29 -11.08
C ILE A 199 -6.55 28.29 -9.96
N HIS A 200 -6.63 27.82 -8.72
CA HIS A 200 -6.27 28.61 -7.55
C HIS A 200 -5.63 27.72 -6.49
N ARG A 201 -4.50 28.17 -5.96
CA ARG A 201 -3.81 27.49 -4.88
C ARG A 201 -4.01 28.26 -3.58
N VAL A 202 -4.71 27.66 -2.64
CA VAL A 202 -4.91 28.21 -1.29
C VAL A 202 -3.73 27.77 -0.43
N LEU A 203 -3.07 28.75 0.18
CA LEU A 203 -1.96 28.55 1.10
C LEU A 203 -2.46 28.42 2.56
N PRO A 204 -1.64 27.92 3.49
CA PRO A 204 -2.08 27.71 4.87
C PRO A 204 -2.50 29.03 5.53
N SER A 205 -3.69 29.05 6.12
CA SER A 205 -4.21 30.19 6.88
C SER A 205 -4.82 29.73 8.21
N GLU A 206 -4.84 30.61 9.22
CA GLU A 206 -5.49 30.31 10.51
C GLU A 206 -7.01 30.07 10.39
N LYS A 207 -7.62 30.59 9.32
CA LYS A 207 -9.01 30.34 8.93
C LYS A 207 -9.07 30.05 7.44
N PRO A 208 -9.39 28.82 7.02
CA PRO A 208 -9.58 28.49 5.62
C PRO A 208 -10.67 29.38 4.99
N PRO A 209 -10.52 29.79 3.71
CA PRO A 209 -11.53 30.58 3.04
C PRO A 209 -12.79 29.77 2.72
N VAL A 210 -13.95 30.41 2.84
CA VAL A 210 -15.22 29.89 2.32
C VAL A 210 -15.44 30.47 0.92
N PHE A 211 -15.72 29.59 -0.04
CA PHE A 211 -15.94 29.95 -1.44
C PHE A 211 -17.43 29.87 -1.78
N GLU A 212 -17.98 30.97 -2.28
CA GLU A 212 -19.41 31.09 -2.61
C GLU A 212 -19.60 31.37 -4.09
N SER A 213 -20.56 30.69 -4.71
CA SER A 213 -20.97 30.91 -6.10
C SER A 213 -22.46 30.63 -6.28
N GLU A 214 -23.02 30.97 -7.45
CA GLU A 214 -24.42 30.67 -7.77
C GLU A 214 -24.77 29.17 -7.75
N LEU A 215 -23.77 28.28 -7.86
CA LEU A 215 -23.96 26.83 -8.03
C LEU A 215 -23.46 26.01 -6.84
N VAL A 216 -22.32 26.38 -6.26
CA VAL A 216 -21.64 25.64 -5.20
C VAL A 216 -21.16 26.60 -4.12
N SER A 217 -21.43 26.27 -2.86
CA SER A 217 -20.72 26.78 -1.70
C SER A 217 -19.75 25.71 -1.22
N LEU A 218 -18.48 26.09 -1.04
CA LEU A 218 -17.39 25.23 -0.62
C LEU A 218 -16.76 25.80 0.65
N ASP A 219 -16.85 25.04 1.74
CA ASP A 219 -16.20 25.35 3.00
C ASP A 219 -15.05 24.35 3.24
N LEU A 220 -13.88 24.90 3.57
CA LEU A 220 -12.65 24.14 3.82
C LEU A 220 -12.34 24.04 5.32
N GLU A 221 -13.15 24.63 6.20
CA GLU A 221 -12.95 24.62 7.64
C GLU A 221 -13.54 23.33 8.25
N ASP A 222 -12.66 22.37 8.59
CA ASP A 222 -13.00 21.24 9.44
C ASP A 222 -11.97 21.11 10.58
N PRO A 223 -12.40 21.07 11.86
CA PRO A 223 -11.50 20.93 13.00
C PRO A 223 -10.60 19.68 12.99
N ARG A 224 -10.98 18.65 12.22
CA ARG A 224 -10.24 17.39 12.06
C ARG A 224 -9.12 17.49 11.02
N ASP A 225 -9.13 18.53 10.21
CA ASP A 225 -8.20 18.65 9.09
C ASP A 225 -6.96 19.45 9.48
N SER A 226 -5.81 18.94 9.05
CA SER A 226 -4.51 19.63 9.19
C SER A 226 -4.14 20.36 7.90
N LEU A 227 -5.16 20.84 7.18
CA LEU A 227 -5.08 21.42 5.85
C LEU A 227 -4.02 22.51 5.79
N ARG A 228 -3.02 22.27 4.94
CA ARG A 228 -1.96 23.25 4.68
C ARG A 228 -2.19 23.89 3.31
N THR A 229 -2.43 23.10 2.27
CA THR A 229 -2.51 23.62 0.91
C THR A 229 -3.57 22.87 0.10
N VAL A 230 -4.36 23.61 -0.68
CA VAL A 230 -5.26 23.01 -1.67
C VAL A 230 -5.10 23.66 -3.03
N CYS A 231 -5.06 22.84 -4.07
CA CYS A 231 -5.19 23.27 -5.44
C CYS A 231 -6.64 23.05 -5.90
N LEU A 232 -7.35 24.13 -6.20
CA LEU A 232 -8.70 24.12 -6.73
C LEU A 232 -8.68 24.36 -8.23
N VAL A 233 -9.48 23.59 -8.96
CA VAL A 233 -9.70 23.75 -10.39
C VAL A 233 -11.20 23.83 -10.65
N THR A 234 -11.63 24.84 -11.40
CA THR A 234 -13.06 25.10 -11.62
C THR A 234 -13.32 25.76 -12.97
N SER A 235 -14.45 25.48 -13.60
CA SER A 235 -14.92 26.16 -14.83
C SER A 235 -15.70 27.46 -14.57
N PHE A 236 -15.90 27.84 -13.30
CA PHE A 236 -16.58 29.05 -12.87
C PHE A 236 -15.81 29.76 -11.75
N GLN A 237 -16.07 31.05 -11.54
CA GLN A 237 -15.43 31.82 -10.47
C GLN A 237 -16.30 31.89 -9.21
N PHE A 238 -15.64 31.99 -8.06
CA PHE A 238 -16.28 32.27 -6.77
C PHE A 238 -16.27 33.78 -6.49
N ASP A 239 -17.31 34.28 -5.81
CA ASP A 239 -17.64 35.71 -5.68
C ASP A 239 -16.51 36.55 -5.03
N ASN A 240 -15.69 35.95 -4.17
CA ASN A 240 -14.74 36.66 -3.28
C ASN A 240 -13.26 36.47 -3.64
N THR A 241 -12.93 35.84 -4.78
CA THR A 241 -11.54 35.45 -5.10
C THR A 241 -11.28 35.43 -6.60
N SER A 242 -10.20 36.10 -7.04
CA SER A 242 -9.74 36.03 -8.42
C SER A 242 -8.89 34.77 -8.65
N PHE A 243 -9.49 33.74 -9.26
CA PHE A 243 -8.76 32.55 -9.69
C PHE A 243 -7.95 32.86 -10.96
N GLN A 244 -6.80 32.21 -11.12
CA GLN A 244 -5.97 32.38 -12.31
C GLN A 244 -6.54 31.56 -13.47
N PRO A 245 -6.82 32.15 -14.64
CA PRO A 245 -7.20 31.37 -15.81
C PRO A 245 -6.00 30.54 -16.30
N MET A 246 -6.25 29.29 -16.70
CA MET A 246 -5.28 28.47 -17.41
C MET A 246 -5.19 28.93 -18.87
N ASP A 247 -4.02 28.74 -19.50
CA ASP A 247 -3.87 29.04 -20.93
C ASP A 247 -4.52 27.96 -21.80
N PRO A 248 -5.12 28.30 -22.95
CA PRO A 248 -5.66 27.28 -23.86
C PRO A 248 -4.57 26.32 -24.35
N GLY A 249 -4.83 25.01 -24.28
CA GLY A 249 -3.86 23.94 -24.58
C GLY A 249 -2.89 23.63 -23.44
N HIS A 250 -3.11 24.18 -22.24
CA HIS A 250 -2.28 24.00 -21.05
C HIS A 250 -2.65 22.69 -20.32
N LEU A 251 -1.64 21.86 -20.04
CA LEU A 251 -1.74 20.70 -19.16
C LEU A 251 -0.93 20.94 -17.89
N ILE A 252 -1.54 20.70 -16.75
CA ILE A 252 -0.86 20.60 -15.46
C ILE A 252 -1.15 19.24 -14.83
N ILE A 253 -0.17 18.72 -14.08
CA ILE A 253 -0.35 17.53 -13.24
C ILE A 253 -0.18 17.97 -11.80
N VAL A 254 -1.24 17.81 -11.01
CA VAL A 254 -1.30 18.22 -9.62
C VAL A 254 -1.21 16.99 -8.72
N ARG A 255 -0.36 17.07 -7.70
CA ARG A 255 -0.21 16.03 -6.69
C ARG A 255 0.03 16.66 -5.33
N ARG A 256 -0.75 16.25 -4.33
CA ARG A 256 -0.67 16.74 -2.96
C ARG A 256 -0.68 18.29 -2.89
N GLY A 257 -1.65 18.92 -3.54
CA GLY A 257 -1.83 20.37 -3.53
C GLY A 257 -0.72 21.18 -4.21
N ALA A 258 0.19 20.52 -4.94
CA ALA A 258 1.27 21.15 -5.71
C ALA A 258 1.21 20.75 -7.17
N VAL A 259 1.57 21.67 -8.07
CA VAL A 259 1.79 21.37 -9.49
C VAL A 259 3.12 20.63 -9.60
N TYR A 260 3.06 19.35 -9.96
CA TYR A 260 4.20 18.45 -10.13
C TYR A 260 4.81 18.56 -11.53
N TRP A 261 3.97 18.82 -12.53
CA TRP A 261 4.39 19.02 -13.92
C TRP A 261 3.51 20.07 -14.59
N ASP A 262 4.11 20.86 -15.48
CA ASP A 262 3.47 21.96 -16.20
C ASP A 262 3.97 21.96 -17.65
N SER A 263 3.05 22.06 -18.63
CA SER A 263 3.40 22.13 -20.04
C SER A 263 3.98 23.48 -20.47
N LEU A 264 3.78 24.54 -19.69
CA LEU A 264 4.35 25.84 -19.94
C LEU A 264 5.81 25.88 -19.42
N PRO A 265 6.73 26.50 -20.16
CA PRO A 265 8.12 26.58 -19.72
C PRO A 265 8.22 27.38 -18.41
N PRO A 266 9.08 26.96 -17.45
CA PRO A 266 9.36 27.77 -16.28
C PRO A 266 9.92 29.13 -16.71
N GLU A 267 9.50 30.21 -16.06
CA GLU A 267 9.99 31.56 -16.38
C GLU A 267 11.53 31.60 -16.31
N GLY A 268 12.16 31.61 -17.49
CA GLY A 268 13.59 31.84 -17.67
C GLY A 268 14.48 30.59 -17.64
N GLU A 269 14.51 29.80 -18.73
CA GLU A 269 15.76 29.16 -19.16
C GLU A 269 15.73 28.73 -20.65
N ILE A 270 16.90 28.87 -21.29
CA ILE A 270 17.14 28.83 -22.74
C ILE A 270 17.23 27.37 -23.22
N ARG A 271 16.48 27.06 -24.28
CA ARG A 271 16.39 25.76 -24.96
C ARG A 271 17.78 25.32 -25.49
N VAL A 272 18.35 24.26 -24.93
CA VAL A 272 19.39 23.46 -25.60
C VAL A 272 18.71 22.24 -26.19
N GLN A 273 18.71 22.14 -27.52
CA GLN A 273 18.19 20.99 -28.26
C GLN A 273 19.20 19.85 -28.22
N HIS A 274 18.75 18.64 -27.87
CA HIS A 274 19.42 17.40 -28.24
C HIS A 274 18.59 16.64 -29.29
N PRO A 275 19.22 15.97 -30.27
CA PRO A 275 18.53 15.43 -31.43
C PRO A 275 17.84 14.09 -31.13
N VAL A 276 16.65 13.93 -31.71
CA VAL A 276 15.87 12.69 -31.77
C VAL A 276 16.60 11.67 -32.65
N ALA A 277 16.74 10.44 -32.16
CA ALA A 277 17.18 9.29 -32.96
C ALA A 277 15.95 8.55 -33.52
N GLU A 278 15.89 8.42 -34.85
CA GLU A 278 14.90 7.62 -35.57
C GLU A 278 15.15 6.12 -35.36
N ILE A 279 14.09 5.35 -35.05
CA ILE A 279 14.10 3.88 -35.10
C ILE A 279 13.09 3.44 -36.17
N SER A 280 13.55 2.64 -37.12
CA SER A 280 12.77 2.05 -38.22
C SER A 280 12.00 0.79 -37.77
N PRO A 281 10.89 0.42 -38.46
CA PRO A 281 10.01 -0.68 -38.03
C PRO A 281 10.38 -1.99 -38.73
N THR A 282 10.80 -3.01 -37.97
CA THR A 282 10.77 -4.42 -38.44
C THR A 282 10.73 -5.37 -37.24
N VAL A 283 9.59 -5.47 -36.55
CA VAL A 283 9.24 -6.61 -35.68
C VAL A 283 7.70 -6.73 -35.60
N GLU A 284 7.04 -7.03 -36.73
CA GLU A 284 5.56 -7.24 -36.75
C GLU A 284 5.13 -8.66 -37.15
N GLU A 285 6.05 -9.58 -37.48
CA GLU A 285 5.67 -10.90 -38.01
C GLU A 285 5.84 -12.10 -37.06
N GLU A 286 6.45 -11.95 -35.88
CA GLU A 286 6.63 -13.08 -34.94
C GLU A 286 5.59 -13.13 -33.81
N THR A 287 4.98 -11.99 -33.45
CA THR A 287 3.97 -11.90 -32.37
C THR A 287 2.56 -12.34 -32.80
N ALA A 288 2.27 -12.39 -34.10
CA ALA A 288 0.96 -12.81 -34.60
C ALA A 288 0.74 -14.33 -34.53
N LYS A 289 1.80 -15.15 -34.50
CA LYS A 289 1.69 -16.62 -34.50
C LYS A 289 1.50 -17.25 -33.12
N GLU A 290 1.89 -16.57 -32.04
CA GLU A 290 1.70 -17.09 -30.67
C GLU A 290 0.26 -16.90 -30.18
N THR A 291 -0.44 -15.89 -30.69
CA THR A 291 -1.81 -15.55 -30.28
C THR A 291 -2.86 -16.50 -30.90
N GLU A 292 -2.63 -17.05 -32.10
CA GLU A 292 -3.53 -18.05 -32.71
C GLU A 292 -3.45 -19.44 -32.06
N LEU A 293 -2.31 -19.81 -31.48
CA LEU A 293 -2.14 -21.09 -30.78
C LEU A 293 -2.88 -21.12 -29.43
N PHE A 294 -3.04 -19.96 -28.78
CA PHE A 294 -3.71 -19.86 -27.48
C PHE A 294 -5.25 -19.94 -27.60
N VAL A 295 -5.80 -19.38 -28.69
CA VAL A 295 -7.26 -19.35 -28.93
C VAL A 295 -7.79 -20.71 -29.42
N SER A 296 -6.98 -21.49 -30.15
CA SER A 296 -7.38 -22.82 -30.63
C SER A 296 -7.41 -23.89 -29.52
N GLN A 297 -6.68 -23.71 -28.41
CA GLN A 297 -6.70 -24.65 -27.28
C GLN A 297 -7.90 -24.45 -26.35
N GLN A 298 -8.44 -23.22 -26.22
CA GLN A 298 -9.61 -22.93 -25.38
C GLN A 298 -10.95 -23.33 -26.03
N ALA A 299 -11.02 -23.42 -27.36
CA ALA A 299 -12.22 -23.88 -28.07
C ALA A 299 -12.42 -25.41 -28.04
N ALA A 300 -11.37 -26.18 -27.69
CA ALA A 300 -11.42 -27.65 -27.65
C ALA A 300 -11.84 -28.25 -26.28
N GLN A 301 -11.89 -27.44 -25.21
CA GLN A 301 -12.20 -27.93 -23.85
C GLN A 301 -13.68 -27.78 -23.45
N SER A 302 -14.53 -27.22 -24.29
CA SER A 302 -15.96 -26.98 -24.01
C SER A 302 -16.90 -27.99 -24.69
N GLN A 303 -16.39 -29.12 -25.18
CA GLN A 303 -17.18 -30.25 -25.67
C GLN A 303 -16.63 -31.59 -25.21
N THR A 304 -16.72 -31.89 -23.91
CA THR A 304 -16.66 -33.28 -23.40
C THR A 304 -17.24 -33.36 -21.99
N SER A 305 -18.52 -33.06 -21.87
CA SER A 305 -19.27 -33.25 -20.62
C SER A 305 -20.62 -33.93 -20.91
N THR A 306 -20.55 -35.11 -21.52
CA THR A 306 -21.65 -36.09 -21.55
C THR A 306 -21.14 -37.43 -22.08
N GLN A 307 -20.53 -38.24 -21.21
CA GLN A 307 -20.52 -39.72 -21.25
C GLN A 307 -19.49 -40.25 -20.25
N THR A 308 -19.96 -40.67 -19.07
CA THR A 308 -19.69 -41.99 -18.46
C THR A 308 -20.31 -42.02 -17.08
N VAL A 309 -21.59 -42.38 -17.04
CA VAL A 309 -22.14 -43.15 -15.92
C VAL A 309 -21.77 -44.60 -16.20
N ALA A 310 -21.38 -45.33 -15.14
CA ALA A 310 -21.02 -46.75 -15.06
C ALA A 310 -19.50 -47.04 -14.99
N MET A 311 -18.96 -46.97 -13.77
CA MET A 311 -18.08 -48.00 -13.19
C MET A 311 -17.96 -47.72 -11.69
N GLU A 312 -18.96 -48.17 -10.92
CA GLU A 312 -18.73 -48.53 -9.52
C GLU A 312 -17.98 -49.85 -9.49
N THR A 313 -16.73 -49.85 -9.02
CA THR A 313 -16.16 -50.91 -8.17
C THR A 313 -14.74 -50.52 -7.74
N ASP A 314 -14.50 -50.64 -6.43
CA ASP A 314 -13.20 -50.66 -5.74
C ASP A 314 -12.34 -49.39 -5.62
N LEU A 315 -12.86 -48.38 -4.92
CA LEU A 315 -12.04 -47.41 -4.17
C LEU A 315 -12.30 -47.58 -2.67
N ALA A 316 -11.87 -48.72 -2.13
CA ALA A 316 -11.65 -48.86 -0.71
C ALA A 316 -10.20 -48.44 -0.38
N GLU A 317 -10.10 -47.47 0.54
CA GLU A 317 -8.92 -47.13 1.35
C GLU A 317 -7.71 -46.44 0.68
N SER A 318 -7.76 -45.11 0.65
CA SER A 318 -6.68 -44.25 1.20
C SER A 318 -7.12 -42.78 1.20
N PHE A 319 -8.07 -42.43 2.07
CA PHE A 319 -8.19 -41.03 2.47
C PHE A 319 -7.02 -40.76 3.43
N SER A 320 -5.95 -40.14 2.94
CA SER A 320 -4.97 -39.51 3.82
C SER A 320 -5.72 -38.47 4.65
N ASN A 321 -5.74 -38.64 5.97
CA ASN A 321 -6.46 -37.77 6.90
C ASN A 321 -6.19 -36.31 6.55
N VAL A 322 -7.21 -35.55 6.12
CA VAL A 322 -7.12 -34.09 6.05
C VAL A 322 -7.23 -33.62 7.49
N ILE A 323 -6.08 -33.56 8.17
CA ILE A 323 -6.02 -33.15 9.56
C ILE A 323 -6.33 -31.64 9.60
N ASN A 324 -7.22 -31.21 10.51
CA ASN A 324 -7.69 -29.83 10.67
C ASN A 324 -6.54 -28.80 10.65
N ILE A 325 -6.65 -27.57 10.13
CA ILE A 325 -5.52 -26.62 10.18
C ILE A 325 -5.04 -26.31 11.63
N LYS A 326 -5.90 -26.48 12.65
CA LYS A 326 -5.49 -26.50 14.08
C LYS A 326 -4.67 -27.72 14.52
N SER A 327 -4.41 -28.66 13.62
CA SER A 327 -3.76 -29.94 13.86
C SER A 327 -2.30 -30.01 13.45
N LEU A 328 -1.68 -28.90 13.05
CA LEU A 328 -0.22 -28.78 12.94
C LEU A 328 0.51 -29.00 14.28
N ILE A 329 -0.23 -29.27 15.36
CA ILE A 329 0.28 -29.85 16.61
C ILE A 329 0.49 -31.37 16.52
N HIS A 330 0.30 -32.00 15.36
CA HIS A 330 0.61 -33.39 15.06
C HIS A 330 1.47 -33.49 13.79
N ASP A 331 2.28 -34.54 13.67
CA ASP A 331 3.06 -34.83 12.45
C ASP A 331 2.18 -35.44 11.33
N PHE A 332 2.80 -35.77 10.19
CA PHE A 332 2.12 -36.36 9.04
C PHE A 332 1.45 -37.71 9.34
N ASP A 333 1.91 -38.42 10.37
CA ASP A 333 1.37 -39.69 10.84
C ASP A 333 0.30 -39.50 11.94
N GLY A 334 -0.02 -38.24 12.29
CA GLY A 334 -1.01 -37.89 13.30
C GLY A 334 -0.51 -38.05 14.75
N ILE A 335 0.81 -38.11 14.96
CA ILE A 335 1.43 -38.17 16.29
C ILE A 335 1.57 -36.74 16.83
N PRO A 336 1.13 -36.44 18.07
CA PRO A 336 1.27 -35.10 18.65
C PRO A 336 2.73 -34.66 18.69
N LEU A 337 3.00 -33.46 18.21
CA LEU A 337 4.30 -32.82 18.30
C LEU A 337 4.62 -32.51 19.76
N ASN A 338 5.88 -32.74 20.12
CA ASN A 338 6.41 -32.32 21.42
C ASN A 338 6.24 -30.81 21.57
N TYR A 339 5.97 -30.34 22.79
CA TYR A 339 5.83 -28.91 23.08
C TYR A 339 6.56 -28.55 24.37
N LYS A 340 6.92 -27.27 24.51
CA LYS A 340 7.48 -26.69 25.72
C LYS A 340 6.58 -25.58 26.25
N PHE A 341 6.50 -25.42 27.56
CA PHE A 341 5.84 -24.29 28.19
C PHE A 341 6.85 -23.25 28.65
N TYR A 342 6.52 -21.98 28.42
CA TYR A 342 7.31 -20.85 28.92
C TYR A 342 6.46 -19.86 29.69
N ASP A 343 6.96 -19.49 30.86
CA ASP A 343 6.54 -18.28 31.58
C ASP A 343 7.48 -17.13 31.22
N ILE A 344 6.90 -16.05 30.72
CA ILE A 344 7.63 -14.88 30.25
C ILE A 344 7.17 -13.67 31.05
N ALA A 345 8.14 -12.93 31.58
CA ALA A 345 7.92 -11.63 32.21
C ALA A 345 8.80 -10.59 31.52
N HIS A 346 8.17 -9.60 30.90
CA HIS A 346 8.82 -8.43 30.33
C HIS A 346 8.48 -7.22 31.20
N LEU A 347 9.52 -6.52 31.63
CA LEU A 347 9.42 -5.27 32.38
C LEU A 347 10.18 -4.17 31.63
N THR A 348 9.48 -3.13 31.23
CA THR A 348 10.09 -1.90 30.72
C THR A 348 9.77 -0.75 31.67
N GLU A 349 10.78 -0.02 32.10
CA GLU A 349 10.67 1.13 32.98
C GLU A 349 11.27 2.37 32.30
N TYR A 350 10.45 3.40 32.13
CA TYR A 350 10.87 4.74 31.74
C TYR A 350 10.85 5.68 32.94
N ASN A 351 11.94 6.40 33.14
CA ASN A 351 12.02 7.52 34.09
C ASN A 351 12.31 8.81 33.32
N TYR A 352 11.44 9.80 33.50
CA TYR A 352 11.52 11.09 32.81
C TYR A 352 11.97 12.18 33.78
N SER A 353 12.91 13.01 33.32
CA SER A 353 13.41 14.17 34.10
C SER A 353 12.35 15.25 34.31
N VAL A 354 11.39 15.36 33.40
CA VAL A 354 10.26 16.28 33.45
C VAL A 354 8.97 15.46 33.29
N PRO A 355 7.90 15.74 34.06
CA PRO A 355 6.64 15.04 33.88
C PRO A 355 6.16 15.10 32.43
N VAL A 356 5.84 13.94 31.87
CA VAL A 356 5.12 13.80 30.61
C VAL A 356 3.67 14.14 30.88
N GLU A 357 3.12 15.13 30.20
CA GLU A 357 1.73 15.56 30.37
C GLU A 357 0.77 14.84 29.41
N GLN A 358 1.26 14.49 28.22
CA GLN A 358 0.49 13.79 27.20
C GLN A 358 1.40 12.91 26.35
N SER A 359 1.04 11.63 26.22
CA SER A 359 1.75 10.68 25.36
C SER A 359 0.80 9.63 24.76
N THR A 360 1.16 9.15 23.57
CA THR A 360 0.56 7.96 22.96
C THR A 360 1.60 6.85 22.89
N HIS A 361 1.19 5.62 23.15
CA HIS A 361 2.06 4.45 23.08
C HIS A 361 1.42 3.35 22.25
N THR A 362 2.25 2.51 21.65
CA THR A 362 1.84 1.28 20.97
C THR A 362 2.70 0.14 21.48
N PHE A 363 2.04 -0.88 22.02
CA PHE A 363 2.67 -2.06 22.59
C PHE A 363 2.38 -3.29 21.72
N ARG A 364 3.45 -4.00 21.33
CA ARG A 364 3.44 -5.28 20.60
C ARG A 364 4.14 -6.36 21.42
N LEU A 365 3.74 -6.46 22.68
CA LEU A 365 4.38 -7.31 23.69
C LEU A 365 3.70 -8.67 23.85
N GLN A 366 2.47 -8.81 23.38
CA GLN A 366 1.70 -10.03 23.52
C GLN A 366 2.21 -11.08 22.52
N PRO A 367 2.49 -12.32 22.97
CA PRO A 367 2.82 -13.41 22.06
C PRO A 367 1.73 -13.65 21.01
N VAL A 368 2.12 -14.03 19.79
CA VAL A 368 1.19 -14.35 18.70
C VAL A 368 0.63 -15.75 18.89
N GLU A 369 -0.63 -15.95 18.54
CA GLU A 369 -1.21 -17.28 18.40
C GLU A 369 -1.08 -17.74 16.95
N ASP A 370 -0.37 -18.85 16.72
CA ASP A 370 -0.14 -19.42 15.39
C ASP A 370 -0.14 -20.95 15.41
N ALA A 371 0.14 -21.57 14.26
CA ALA A 371 0.08 -23.02 14.10
C ALA A 371 0.97 -23.82 15.07
N ILE A 372 2.05 -23.20 15.58
CA ILE A 372 3.04 -23.85 16.44
C ILE A 372 3.31 -23.07 17.72
N GLN A 373 2.48 -22.09 18.06
CA GLN A 373 2.51 -21.36 19.32
C GLN A 373 1.09 -21.04 19.80
N GLU A 374 0.78 -21.48 21.01
CA GLU A 374 -0.50 -21.27 21.68
C GLU A 374 -0.31 -20.37 22.90
N VAL A 375 -1.14 -19.35 23.03
CA VAL A 375 -1.12 -18.41 24.16
C VAL A 375 -2.10 -18.88 25.22
N VAL A 376 -1.58 -19.36 26.34
CA VAL A 376 -2.42 -19.83 27.47
C VAL A 376 -2.97 -18.64 28.25
N GLN A 377 -2.10 -17.66 28.51
CA GLN A 377 -2.45 -16.45 29.23
C GLN A 377 -1.51 -15.33 28.85
N ALA A 378 -2.04 -14.11 28.70
CA ALA A 378 -1.25 -12.89 28.56
C ALA A 378 -1.90 -11.77 29.37
N THR A 379 -1.10 -10.95 30.03
CA THR A 379 -1.59 -9.82 30.85
C THR A 379 -0.61 -8.68 30.77
N LEU A 380 -1.10 -7.52 30.30
CA LEU A 380 -0.38 -6.26 30.29
C LEU A 380 -0.84 -5.40 31.48
N GLU A 381 0.09 -4.97 32.32
CA GLU A 381 -0.13 -4.02 33.41
C GLU A 381 0.71 -2.77 33.15
N LEU A 382 0.08 -1.59 33.28
CA LEU A 382 0.72 -0.29 33.15
C LEU A 382 0.63 0.45 34.50
N SER A 383 1.65 1.24 34.87
CA SER A 383 1.60 2.01 36.14
C SER A 383 0.79 3.30 36.07
N VAL A 384 0.41 3.72 34.86
CA VAL A 384 -0.31 4.98 34.62
C VAL A 384 -1.57 4.63 33.86
N ASP A 385 -2.70 5.16 34.34
CA ASP A 385 -4.00 4.98 33.70
C ASP A 385 -4.10 5.80 32.40
N GLY A 386 -4.88 5.28 31.46
CA GLY A 386 -5.04 5.82 30.12
C GLY A 386 -6.08 5.05 29.34
N GLU A 387 -6.41 5.54 28.15
CA GLU A 387 -7.36 4.90 27.25
C GLU A 387 -6.67 3.83 26.41
N LEU A 388 -7.28 2.64 26.34
CA LEU A 388 -6.74 1.45 25.71
C LEU A 388 -7.55 1.08 24.48
N LEU A 389 -6.88 0.89 23.35
CA LEU A 389 -7.46 0.29 22.15
C LEU A 389 -6.64 -0.92 21.71
N GLN A 390 -7.26 -2.09 21.71
CA GLN A 390 -6.64 -3.34 21.24
C GLN A 390 -7.09 -3.64 19.82
N PHE A 391 -6.15 -3.99 18.95
CA PHE A 391 -6.44 -4.35 17.57
C PHE A 391 -5.35 -5.27 17.00
N GLU A 392 -5.66 -5.93 15.90
CA GLU A 392 -4.69 -6.65 15.09
C GLU A 392 -4.17 -5.71 13.99
N ASP A 393 -2.85 -5.53 13.89
CA ASP A 393 -2.28 -4.72 12.83
C ASP A 393 -2.20 -5.47 11.49
N VAL A 394 -1.79 -4.77 10.43
CA VAL A 394 -1.71 -5.34 9.07
C VAL A 394 -0.75 -6.54 8.94
N PHE A 395 0.10 -6.79 9.94
CA PHE A 395 1.04 -7.90 9.98
C PHE A 395 0.53 -9.09 10.82
N GLY A 396 -0.68 -8.98 11.37
CA GLY A 396 -1.25 -9.97 12.27
C GLY A 396 -0.71 -9.86 13.71
N ASN A 397 -0.11 -8.73 14.09
CA ASN A 397 0.38 -8.55 15.46
C ASN A 397 -0.74 -8.08 16.38
N HIS A 398 -0.80 -8.63 17.59
CA HIS A 398 -1.62 -8.08 18.66
C HIS A 398 -1.03 -6.77 19.16
N SER A 399 -1.65 -5.67 18.71
CA SER A 399 -1.23 -4.32 18.99
C SER A 399 -2.16 -3.65 20.00
N ILE A 400 -1.56 -2.91 20.91
CA ILE A 400 -2.28 -2.16 21.94
C ILE A 400 -1.89 -0.70 21.81
N HIS A 401 -2.82 0.14 21.37
CA HIS A 401 -2.69 1.59 21.45
C HIS A 401 -3.09 2.06 22.84
N TYR A 402 -2.32 2.99 23.42
CA TYR A 402 -2.55 3.49 24.76
C TYR A 402 -2.31 5.00 24.86
N ASP A 403 -3.35 5.73 25.22
CA ASP A 403 -3.34 7.18 25.31
C ASP A 403 -3.33 7.63 26.77
N ILE A 404 -2.29 8.36 27.15
CA ILE A 404 -2.11 8.89 28.51
C ILE A 404 -2.24 10.40 28.45
N THR A 405 -3.24 10.93 29.16
CA THR A 405 -3.56 12.37 29.24
C THR A 405 -3.31 12.97 30.63
N HIS A 406 -2.80 12.16 31.55
CA HIS A 406 -2.45 12.57 32.91
C HIS A 406 -0.94 12.69 33.07
N ALA A 407 -0.49 13.63 33.90
CA ALA A 407 0.93 13.87 34.09
C ALA A 407 1.62 12.72 34.86
N PHE A 408 2.72 12.18 34.32
CA PHE A 408 3.53 11.15 34.99
C PHE A 408 5.03 11.36 34.79
N SER A 409 5.83 10.96 35.77
CA SER A 409 7.31 11.00 35.70
C SER A 409 7.93 9.61 35.52
N LYS A 410 7.15 8.55 35.74
CA LYS A 410 7.60 7.16 35.62
C LYS A 410 6.51 6.33 34.94
N LEU A 411 6.88 5.59 33.90
CA LEU A 411 6.01 4.64 33.20
C LEU A 411 6.59 3.24 33.33
N LEU A 412 5.85 2.35 33.99
CA LEU A 412 6.18 0.95 34.16
C LEU A 412 5.26 0.11 33.29
N ILE A 413 5.85 -0.69 32.42
CA ILE A 413 5.15 -1.59 31.50
C ILE A 413 5.52 -3.02 31.89
N LYS A 414 4.52 -3.81 32.27
CA LYS A 414 4.70 -5.22 32.65
C LYS A 414 3.85 -6.09 31.76
N MET A 415 4.49 -6.93 30.95
CA MET A 415 3.81 -8.01 30.24
C MET A 415 4.18 -9.34 30.89
N LYS A 416 3.17 -10.09 31.32
CA LYS A 416 3.32 -11.48 31.75
C LYS A 416 2.58 -12.37 30.78
N SER A 417 3.22 -13.42 30.31
CA SER A 417 2.57 -14.39 29.44
C SER A 417 3.01 -15.81 29.73
N ARG A 418 2.09 -16.75 29.48
CA ARG A 418 2.33 -18.18 29.47
C ARG A 418 2.01 -18.70 28.08
N VAL A 419 2.98 -19.33 27.45
CA VAL A 419 2.86 -19.83 26.08
C VAL A 419 3.28 -21.28 25.99
N LYS A 420 2.70 -21.98 25.02
CA LYS A 420 3.05 -23.33 24.63
C LYS A 420 3.62 -23.29 23.22
N VAL A 421 4.87 -23.74 23.05
CA VAL A 421 5.56 -23.73 21.75
C VAL A 421 5.75 -25.18 21.28
N TYR A 422 5.09 -25.52 20.19
CA TYR A 422 5.17 -26.84 19.57
C TYR A 422 6.44 -26.97 18.75
N ALA A 423 6.99 -28.18 18.68
CA ALA A 423 8.02 -28.52 17.72
C ALA A 423 7.44 -28.33 16.32
N CYS A 424 8.26 -27.90 15.37
CA CYS A 424 7.86 -27.97 13.97
C CYS A 424 7.95 -29.44 13.53
N PRO A 425 7.03 -29.96 12.70
CA PRO A 425 7.28 -31.21 12.00
C PRO A 425 8.63 -31.11 11.29
N PRO A 426 9.42 -32.19 11.20
CA PRO A 426 10.60 -32.19 10.36
C PRO A 426 10.16 -31.83 8.94
N ASP A 427 10.65 -30.70 8.44
CA ASP A 427 10.52 -30.38 7.03
C ASP A 427 11.26 -31.49 6.29
N ASP A 428 10.54 -32.38 5.59
CA ASP A 428 11.20 -33.37 4.75
C ASP A 428 11.87 -32.64 3.58
N HIS A 429 13.12 -32.26 3.80
CA HIS A 429 14.00 -31.68 2.80
C HIS A 429 14.58 -32.76 1.87
N SER A 430 14.02 -33.99 1.85
CA SER A 430 14.53 -35.04 0.98
C SER A 430 14.57 -34.54 -0.47
N PRO A 431 15.69 -34.78 -1.19
CA PRO A 431 15.93 -34.23 -2.53
C PRO A 431 14.96 -34.73 -3.61
N THR A 432 13.97 -35.55 -3.23
CA THR A 432 12.99 -36.22 -4.08
C THR A 432 11.73 -35.40 -4.34
N MET A 433 11.36 -34.43 -3.50
CA MET A 433 10.16 -33.61 -3.70
C MET A 433 10.52 -32.13 -3.91
N ARG A 434 10.79 -31.78 -5.18
CA ARG A 434 10.98 -30.41 -5.71
C ARG A 434 12.11 -29.59 -5.05
N ARG A 435 13.32 -29.70 -5.60
CA ARG A 435 14.41 -28.74 -5.35
C ARG A 435 13.97 -27.34 -5.79
N SER A 436 13.74 -26.45 -4.83
CA SER A 436 13.55 -25.03 -5.13
C SER A 436 14.92 -24.41 -5.40
N GLN A 437 15.08 -23.78 -6.56
CA GLN A 437 16.32 -23.14 -6.98
C GLN A 437 16.16 -21.62 -7.07
N ILE A 438 17.26 -20.90 -6.85
CA ILE A 438 17.36 -19.46 -7.08
C ILE A 438 17.73 -19.24 -8.56
N PRO A 439 17.09 -18.32 -9.30
CA PRO A 439 16.09 -17.35 -8.85
C PRO A 439 14.69 -17.96 -8.65
N LEU A 440 13.99 -17.51 -7.61
CA LEU A 440 12.59 -17.84 -7.42
C LEU A 440 11.70 -17.03 -8.36
N VAL A 441 10.82 -17.74 -9.07
CA VAL A 441 9.78 -17.14 -9.91
C VAL A 441 8.44 -17.28 -9.20
N TRP A 442 7.85 -16.13 -8.87
CA TRP A 442 6.54 -16.04 -8.24
C TRP A 442 5.49 -15.70 -9.29
N MET A 443 4.30 -16.32 -9.18
CA MET A 443 3.16 -15.92 -10.00
C MET A 443 2.84 -14.43 -9.72
N PRO A 444 2.31 -13.67 -10.70
CA PRO A 444 2.06 -12.24 -10.52
C PRO A 444 1.26 -11.89 -9.26
N TRP A 445 0.21 -12.66 -8.95
CA TRP A 445 -0.59 -12.47 -7.75
C TRP A 445 0.19 -12.78 -6.46
N GLN A 446 1.03 -13.82 -6.44
CA GLN A 446 1.87 -14.15 -5.28
C GLN A 446 2.86 -13.01 -5.03
N ARG A 447 3.52 -12.53 -6.10
CA ARG A 447 4.44 -11.40 -6.02
C ARG A 447 3.74 -10.15 -5.49
N GLN A 448 2.50 -9.88 -5.92
CA GLN A 448 1.71 -8.76 -5.40
C GLN A 448 1.42 -8.91 -3.90
N MET A 449 1.01 -10.09 -3.45
CA MET A 449 0.75 -10.35 -2.02
C MET A 449 2.03 -10.28 -1.17
N MET A 450 3.17 -10.68 -1.73
CA MET A 450 4.45 -10.72 -1.02
C MET A 450 5.33 -9.50 -1.25
N LEU A 451 4.87 -8.53 -2.05
CA LEU A 451 5.65 -7.35 -2.43
C LEU A 451 6.26 -6.62 -1.22
N PRO A 452 5.54 -6.38 -0.11
CA PRO A 452 6.11 -5.72 1.06
C PRO A 452 7.32 -6.45 1.68
N TYR A 453 7.42 -7.77 1.43
CA TYR A 453 8.49 -8.64 1.93
C TYR A 453 9.57 -8.93 0.89
N LEU A 454 9.39 -8.47 -0.35
CA LEU A 454 10.33 -8.61 -1.47
C LEU A 454 11.15 -7.34 -1.70
N LEU A 455 10.65 -6.17 -1.29
CA LEU A 455 11.33 -4.89 -1.53
C LEU A 455 12.55 -4.72 -0.61
N PRO A 456 13.77 -4.59 -1.18
CA PRO A 456 14.96 -4.29 -0.38
C PRO A 456 14.85 -2.89 0.26
N PRO A 457 15.62 -2.61 1.33
CA PRO A 457 15.67 -1.27 1.90
C PRO A 457 16.21 -0.26 0.88
N GLU A 458 15.78 1.00 1.00
CA GLU A 458 16.27 2.11 0.17
C GLU A 458 17.75 2.37 0.49
N LEU A 459 18.64 1.96 -0.41
CA LEU A 459 20.09 2.15 -0.32
C LEU A 459 20.64 2.65 -1.67
N PRO A 460 21.78 3.37 -1.69
CA PRO A 460 22.46 3.69 -2.93
C PRO A 460 22.74 2.46 -3.79
N GLU A 461 22.57 2.59 -5.12
CA GLU A 461 22.74 1.48 -6.08
C GLU A 461 24.09 0.76 -5.95
N THR A 462 25.16 1.50 -5.64
CA THR A 462 26.50 0.94 -5.45
C THR A 462 26.60 0.04 -4.21
N GLN A 463 25.82 0.33 -3.17
CA GLN A 463 25.75 -0.47 -1.95
C GLN A 463 24.88 -1.71 -2.18
N LEU A 464 23.74 -1.55 -2.86
CA LEU A 464 22.87 -2.67 -3.25
C LEU A 464 23.62 -3.69 -4.09
N ARG A 465 24.42 -3.23 -5.06
CA ARG A 465 25.24 -4.11 -5.90
C ARG A 465 26.24 -4.94 -5.09
N GLN A 466 26.94 -4.35 -4.12
CA GLN A 466 27.88 -5.09 -3.28
C GLN A 466 27.20 -6.13 -2.38
N LEU A 467 26.04 -5.79 -1.82
CA LEU A 467 25.23 -6.74 -1.06
C LEU A 467 24.70 -7.86 -1.96
N MET A 468 24.31 -7.54 -3.20
CA MET A 468 23.87 -8.52 -4.18
C MET A 468 25.01 -9.46 -4.59
N ASP A 469 26.20 -8.92 -4.89
CA ASP A 469 27.39 -9.73 -5.21
C ASP A 469 27.74 -10.66 -4.03
N PHE A 470 27.65 -10.14 -2.79
CA PHE A 470 27.83 -10.95 -1.60
C PHE A 470 26.79 -12.06 -1.54
N ALA A 471 25.50 -11.77 -1.71
CA ALA A 471 24.41 -12.75 -1.68
C ALA A 471 24.56 -13.81 -2.80
N MET A 472 24.85 -13.40 -4.02
CA MET A 472 25.05 -14.28 -5.17
C MET A 472 26.23 -15.23 -5.00
N SER A 473 27.28 -14.84 -4.27
CA SER A 473 28.38 -15.77 -3.96
C SER A 473 27.94 -17.01 -3.17
N PHE A 474 26.88 -16.90 -2.36
CA PHE A 474 26.27 -18.05 -1.66
C PHE A 474 25.40 -18.88 -2.59
N VAL A 475 24.70 -18.24 -3.53
CA VAL A 475 23.90 -18.93 -4.56
C VAL A 475 24.79 -19.81 -5.42
N GLU A 476 25.91 -19.26 -5.89
CA GLU A 476 26.85 -19.98 -6.76
C GLU A 476 27.50 -21.17 -6.03
N ARG A 477 27.95 -20.99 -4.79
CA ARG A 477 28.65 -22.06 -4.05
C ARG A 477 27.76 -23.20 -3.56
N ASN A 478 26.45 -22.97 -3.51
CA ASN A 478 25.44 -23.97 -3.10
C ASN A 478 24.62 -24.49 -4.29
N ASP A 479 25.15 -24.40 -5.52
CA ASP A 479 24.48 -24.87 -6.74
C ASP A 479 23.04 -24.34 -6.90
N SER A 480 22.83 -23.09 -6.49
CA SER A 480 21.53 -22.39 -6.46
C SER A 480 20.46 -23.04 -5.60
N HIS A 481 20.81 -23.98 -4.71
CA HIS A 481 19.86 -24.63 -3.83
C HIS A 481 19.36 -23.65 -2.76
N LEU A 482 18.04 -23.40 -2.72
CA LEU A 482 17.44 -22.34 -1.91
C LEU A 482 17.75 -22.48 -0.41
N VAL A 483 17.46 -23.66 0.16
CA VAL A 483 17.57 -23.86 1.61
C VAL A 483 19.03 -23.87 2.05
N ASP A 484 19.92 -24.52 1.29
CA ASP A 484 21.34 -24.55 1.61
C ASP A 484 21.94 -23.13 1.52
N THR A 485 21.58 -22.36 0.49
CA THR A 485 21.99 -20.95 0.36
C THR A 485 21.57 -20.13 1.58
N LEU A 486 20.32 -20.27 2.05
CA LEU A 486 19.81 -19.52 3.20
C LEU A 486 20.47 -19.95 4.52
N MET A 487 20.64 -21.25 4.74
CA MET A 487 21.35 -21.77 5.92
C MET A 487 22.80 -21.30 5.94
N ASP A 488 23.42 -21.22 4.77
CA ASP A 488 24.81 -20.84 4.63
C ASP A 488 25.02 -19.33 4.81
N ILE A 489 24.12 -18.48 4.30
CA ILE A 489 24.09 -17.05 4.65
C ILE A 489 23.91 -16.88 6.17
N ASN A 490 22.99 -17.62 6.77
CA ASN A 490 22.67 -17.53 8.20
C ASN A 490 23.88 -17.86 9.07
N LYS A 491 24.53 -18.99 8.76
CA LYS A 491 25.76 -19.44 9.42
C LYS A 491 26.91 -18.46 9.19
N LYS A 492 27.04 -17.91 7.99
CA LYS A 492 28.15 -16.99 7.69
C LYS A 492 28.03 -15.65 8.41
N ILE A 493 26.80 -15.14 8.59
CA ILE A 493 26.59 -13.96 9.43
C ILE A 493 27.01 -14.26 10.87
N TYR A 494 26.62 -15.42 11.41
CA TYR A 494 27.02 -15.84 12.75
C TYR A 494 28.54 -15.93 12.94
N GLU A 495 29.26 -16.51 11.98
CA GLU A 495 30.71 -16.72 12.06
C GLU A 495 31.52 -15.42 11.85
N ASP A 496 31.11 -14.58 10.89
CA ASP A 496 31.92 -13.43 10.46
C ASP A 496 31.59 -12.13 11.18
N PHE A 497 30.43 -12.03 11.84
CA PHE A 497 29.96 -10.78 12.46
C PHE A 497 30.00 -10.88 13.97
N SER A 498 30.62 -9.90 14.62
CA SER A 498 30.76 -9.88 16.08
C SER A 498 29.58 -9.15 16.73
N TYR A 499 28.96 -9.78 17.73
CA TYR A 499 27.93 -9.15 18.54
C TYR A 499 28.53 -8.08 19.47
N VAL A 500 28.20 -6.80 19.25
CA VAL A 500 28.77 -5.66 20.01
C VAL A 500 27.68 -4.63 20.32
N PRO A 501 27.15 -4.58 21.56
CA PRO A 501 26.19 -3.55 21.97
C PRO A 501 26.76 -2.13 21.85
N GLY A 502 25.90 -1.18 21.45
CA GLY A 502 26.22 0.26 21.42
C GLY A 502 27.05 0.75 20.23
N ILE A 503 27.36 -0.12 19.25
CA ILE A 503 28.07 0.27 18.02
C ILE A 503 27.12 0.73 16.91
N THR A 504 25.84 0.36 16.99
CA THR A 504 24.80 0.67 16.00
C THR A 504 23.73 1.56 16.60
N PHE A 505 23.01 2.27 15.73
CA PHE A 505 21.95 3.22 16.06
C PHE A 505 20.72 2.95 15.18
N LEU A 506 19.63 3.68 15.43
CA LEU A 506 18.36 3.53 14.72
C LEU A 506 18.48 3.66 13.19
N GLU A 507 19.42 4.48 12.73
CA GLU A 507 19.66 4.79 11.31
C GLU A 507 20.66 3.83 10.65
N THR A 508 21.28 2.91 11.42
CA THR A 508 22.25 1.95 10.89
C THR A 508 21.59 1.06 9.84
N THR A 509 22.18 1.05 8.65
CA THR A 509 21.68 0.29 7.50
C THR A 509 22.27 -1.11 7.44
N ALA A 510 21.66 -2.00 6.64
CA ALA A 510 22.24 -3.32 6.36
C ALA A 510 23.65 -3.21 5.73
N PHE A 511 23.89 -2.19 4.91
CA PHE A 511 25.21 -1.96 4.30
C PHE A 511 26.27 -1.53 5.33
N ASP A 512 25.88 -0.71 6.32
CA ASP A 512 26.79 -0.32 7.40
C ASP A 512 27.24 -1.54 8.20
N VAL A 513 26.29 -2.39 8.59
CA VAL A 513 26.54 -3.65 9.32
C VAL A 513 27.44 -4.57 8.50
N PHE A 514 27.13 -4.72 7.21
CA PHE A 514 27.96 -5.47 6.24
C PHE A 514 29.39 -4.93 6.16
N SER A 515 29.58 -3.61 6.25
CA SER A 515 30.89 -2.97 6.16
C SER A 515 31.70 -3.13 7.45
N ILE A 516 31.07 -2.92 8.61
CA ILE A 516 31.77 -2.92 9.91
C ILE A 516 31.87 -4.32 10.55
N ARG A 517 31.08 -5.29 10.08
CA ARG A 517 30.99 -6.67 10.58
C ARG A 517 30.69 -6.77 12.08
N LYS A 518 29.93 -5.82 12.60
CA LYS A 518 29.55 -5.70 14.02
C LYS A 518 28.12 -5.19 14.13
N GLY A 519 27.41 -5.64 15.16
CA GLY A 519 26.05 -5.21 15.42
C GLY A 519 25.40 -6.00 16.56
N VAL A 520 24.09 -5.85 16.69
CA VAL A 520 23.24 -6.65 17.59
C VAL A 520 22.25 -7.51 16.80
N CYS A 521 21.39 -8.25 17.49
CA CYS A 521 20.44 -9.18 16.84
C CYS A 521 19.52 -8.51 15.80
N GLN A 522 19.07 -7.28 16.09
CA GLN A 522 18.31 -6.46 15.14
C GLN A 522 19.08 -6.23 13.83
N ASP A 523 20.37 -5.94 13.92
CA ASP A 523 21.22 -5.61 12.78
C ASP A 523 21.46 -6.84 11.91
N PHE A 524 21.73 -7.98 12.54
CA PHE A 524 21.95 -9.26 11.83
C PHE A 524 20.68 -9.75 11.15
N ALA A 525 19.52 -9.64 11.81
CA ALA A 525 18.22 -9.95 11.20
C ALA A 525 17.94 -9.05 9.98
N ASN A 526 18.15 -7.74 10.10
CA ASN A 526 17.94 -6.79 8.99
C ASN A 526 18.90 -7.04 7.82
N LEU A 527 20.17 -7.35 8.09
CA LEU A 527 21.13 -7.73 7.04
C LEU A 527 20.68 -9.01 6.34
N PHE A 528 20.32 -10.06 7.08
CA PHE A 528 19.85 -11.31 6.50
C PHE A 528 18.60 -11.11 5.62
N ILE A 529 17.63 -10.33 6.09
CA ILE A 529 16.42 -9.96 5.33
C ILE A 529 16.80 -9.21 4.04
N CYS A 530 17.72 -8.25 4.13
CA CYS A 530 18.17 -7.49 2.96
C CYS A 530 18.78 -8.41 1.89
N LEU A 531 19.64 -9.36 2.29
CA LEU A 531 20.25 -10.33 1.38
C LEU A 531 19.19 -11.24 0.75
N CYS A 532 18.22 -11.73 1.52
CA CYS A 532 17.13 -12.55 0.98
C CYS A 532 16.30 -11.79 -0.08
N ARG A 533 15.97 -10.52 0.20
CA ARG A 533 15.17 -9.70 -0.71
C ARG A 533 15.89 -9.37 -2.00
N LEU A 534 17.21 -9.13 -1.94
CA LEU A 534 18.05 -8.97 -3.13
C LEU A 534 18.04 -10.22 -4.03
N LEU A 535 17.91 -11.41 -3.43
CA LEU A 535 17.73 -12.69 -4.13
C LEU A 535 16.27 -12.96 -4.57
N ASN A 536 15.36 -11.98 -4.44
CA ASN A 536 13.93 -12.10 -4.74
C ASN A 536 13.19 -13.16 -3.87
N ILE A 537 13.68 -13.34 -2.64
CA ILE A 537 13.10 -14.25 -1.64
C ILE A 537 12.34 -13.42 -0.60
N PRO A 538 11.04 -13.63 -0.39
CA PRO A 538 10.27 -12.85 0.58
C PRO A 538 10.78 -13.10 2.00
N ALA A 539 11.17 -12.03 2.68
CA ALA A 539 11.68 -12.08 4.04
C ALA A 539 11.05 -11.00 4.91
N ARG A 540 10.76 -11.32 6.17
CA ARG A 540 10.18 -10.42 7.16
C ARG A 540 10.95 -10.45 8.47
N TYR A 541 10.87 -9.33 9.19
CA TYR A 541 11.46 -9.18 10.51
C TYR A 541 10.55 -9.81 11.55
N ARG A 542 11.12 -10.54 12.50
CA ARG A 542 10.42 -11.10 13.66
C ARG A 542 11.12 -10.68 14.93
N VAL A 543 10.33 -10.30 15.92
CA VAL A 543 10.80 -10.05 17.28
C VAL A 543 10.09 -10.99 18.25
N GLY A 544 10.74 -11.25 19.36
CA GLY A 544 10.25 -12.17 20.38
C GLY A 544 11.18 -12.32 21.56
N TYR A 545 11.06 -13.47 22.22
CA TYR A 545 11.89 -13.85 23.36
C TYR A 545 12.60 -15.16 23.06
N ILE A 546 13.81 -15.31 23.56
CA ILE A 546 14.58 -16.56 23.42
C ILE A 546 14.85 -17.14 24.80
N TYR A 547 14.65 -18.44 24.94
CA TYR A 547 15.05 -19.17 26.13
C TYR A 547 16.55 -19.52 26.04
N THR A 548 17.37 -18.83 26.83
CA THR A 548 18.84 -18.99 26.83
C THR A 548 19.34 -20.21 27.63
N GLY A 549 18.43 -21.04 28.16
CA GLY A 549 18.78 -22.30 28.82
C GLY A 549 19.19 -23.44 27.87
N GLY A 550 19.10 -23.25 26.55
CA GLY A 550 19.61 -24.17 25.53
C GLY A 550 21.12 -24.09 25.29
N ASP A 551 21.65 -24.97 24.42
CA ASP A 551 23.07 -25.05 24.02
C ASP A 551 23.46 -23.93 23.02
N TYR A 552 23.14 -22.68 23.34
CA TYR A 552 23.57 -21.52 22.55
C TYR A 552 25.00 -21.10 22.95
N GLU A 553 25.88 -20.87 21.98
CA GLU A 553 27.24 -20.34 22.23
C GLU A 553 27.20 -18.86 22.67
N ASN A 554 26.29 -18.07 22.10
CA ASN A 554 26.07 -16.66 22.44
C ASN A 554 25.05 -16.48 23.58
N LYS A 555 25.40 -16.95 24.79
CA LYS A 555 24.53 -16.82 26.00
C LYS A 555 24.35 -15.38 26.52
N ILE A 556 24.96 -14.38 25.89
CA ILE A 556 24.90 -12.95 26.27
C ILE A 556 23.50 -12.33 26.00
N GLN A 557 22.54 -13.08 25.44
CA GLN A 557 21.19 -12.63 25.05
C GLN A 557 20.22 -12.28 26.21
N SER A 558 20.68 -11.86 27.39
CA SER A 558 19.87 -11.92 28.62
C SER A 558 19.25 -10.62 29.15
N ASP A 559 19.14 -9.52 28.41
CA ASP A 559 18.60 -8.27 28.99
C ASP A 559 17.39 -7.65 28.23
N ALA A 560 16.99 -8.16 27.06
CA ALA A 560 15.90 -7.58 26.25
C ALA A 560 15.27 -8.58 25.26
N SER A 561 14.30 -8.10 24.46
CA SER A 561 13.71 -8.85 23.34
C SER A 561 14.75 -9.27 22.28
N HIS A 562 14.57 -10.43 21.66
CA HIS A 562 15.41 -10.97 20.57
C HIS A 562 14.77 -10.75 19.20
N ALA A 563 15.59 -10.68 18.16
CA ALA A 563 15.16 -10.45 16.78
C ALA A 563 15.81 -11.43 15.80
N TRP A 564 15.03 -11.87 14.82
CA TRP A 564 15.44 -12.81 13.78
C TRP A 564 14.67 -12.56 12.48
N ALA A 565 14.98 -13.33 11.45
CA ALA A 565 14.33 -13.24 10.14
C ALA A 565 13.39 -14.42 9.91
N GLU A 566 12.23 -14.20 9.29
CA GLU A 566 11.41 -15.26 8.72
C GLU A 566 11.41 -15.13 7.19
N VAL A 567 11.56 -16.26 6.49
CA VAL A 567 11.62 -16.33 5.02
C VAL A 567 10.48 -17.20 4.52
N TYR A 568 9.78 -16.75 3.48
CA TYR A 568 8.70 -17.53 2.87
C TYR A 568 9.27 -18.50 1.84
N LEU A 569 9.17 -19.79 2.15
CA LEU A 569 9.64 -20.88 1.30
C LEU A 569 8.45 -21.48 0.53
N PRO A 570 8.57 -21.74 -0.80
CA PRO A 570 7.53 -22.40 -1.57
C PRO A 570 7.09 -23.71 -0.91
N TYR A 571 5.78 -23.94 -0.81
CA TYR A 571 5.15 -25.13 -0.24
C TYR A 571 5.38 -25.37 1.27
N LEU A 572 6.33 -24.68 1.92
CA LEU A 572 6.62 -24.81 3.35
C LEU A 572 6.07 -23.63 4.17
N GLY A 573 5.95 -22.44 3.56
CA GLY A 573 5.52 -21.22 4.22
C GLY A 573 6.66 -20.49 4.93
N TRP A 574 6.33 -19.71 5.96
CA TRP A 574 7.33 -18.94 6.71
C TRP A 574 8.20 -19.86 7.57
N ARG A 575 9.53 -19.71 7.45
CA ARG A 575 10.53 -20.39 8.28
C ARG A 575 11.50 -19.39 8.87
N GLY A 576 11.81 -19.54 10.14
CA GLY A 576 12.67 -18.62 10.88
C GLY A 576 14.14 -19.00 10.82
N PHE A 577 14.99 -18.00 10.62
CA PHE A 577 16.45 -18.06 10.61
C PHE A 577 16.98 -17.06 11.63
N ASP A 578 17.82 -17.53 12.55
CA ASP A 578 18.45 -16.71 13.58
C ASP A 578 19.94 -16.50 13.26
N PRO A 579 20.31 -15.39 12.58
CA PRO A 579 21.69 -15.12 12.18
C PRO A 579 22.58 -14.73 13.37
N THR A 580 21.99 -14.43 14.53
CA THR A 580 22.75 -14.12 15.76
C THR A 580 23.29 -15.38 16.42
N ASN A 581 22.59 -16.49 16.23
CA ASN A 581 22.91 -17.79 16.80
C ASN A 581 23.29 -18.84 15.74
N GLY A 582 23.25 -18.48 14.45
CA GLY A 582 23.61 -19.37 13.34
C GLY A 582 22.67 -20.57 13.16
N CYS A 583 21.47 -20.51 13.72
CA CYS A 583 20.54 -21.65 13.77
C CYS A 583 19.20 -21.34 13.10
N MET A 584 18.42 -22.39 12.86
CA MET A 584 17.00 -22.27 12.55
C MET A 584 16.22 -21.93 13.83
N VAL A 585 15.13 -21.20 13.67
CA VAL A 585 14.19 -20.87 14.75
C VAL A 585 13.41 -22.13 15.14
N ALA A 586 13.34 -22.41 16.43
CA ALA A 586 12.74 -23.63 16.96
C ALA A 586 11.93 -23.35 18.23
N GLN A 587 11.77 -24.36 19.10
CA GLN A 587 10.95 -24.28 20.31
C GLN A 587 11.47 -23.34 21.39
N ASP A 588 12.70 -22.83 21.25
CA ASP A 588 13.26 -21.88 22.22
C ASP A 588 12.95 -20.42 21.85
N HIS A 589 12.33 -20.18 20.69
CA HIS A 589 11.96 -18.85 20.19
C HIS A 589 10.46 -18.62 20.34
N VAL A 590 10.10 -17.75 21.28
CA VAL A 590 8.73 -17.31 21.48
C VAL A 590 8.47 -16.06 20.65
N ARG A 591 7.47 -16.11 19.79
CA ARG A 591 7.12 -15.10 18.80
C ARG A 591 6.17 -14.04 19.35
N ILE A 592 6.47 -12.74 19.18
CA ILE A 592 5.56 -11.65 19.62
C ILE A 592 5.08 -10.73 18.50
N ALA A 593 5.93 -10.37 17.54
CA ALA A 593 5.51 -9.48 16.46
C ALA A 593 6.36 -9.69 15.21
N SER A 594 5.80 -9.37 14.06
CA SER A 594 6.45 -9.41 12.76
C SER A 594 6.21 -8.12 11.97
N GLY A 595 7.06 -7.83 11.01
CA GLY A 595 6.95 -6.63 10.18
C GLY A 595 7.91 -6.67 9.02
N ARG A 596 7.89 -5.65 8.14
CA ARG A 596 8.85 -5.59 7.03
C ARG A 596 10.25 -5.29 7.54
N ASN A 597 10.37 -4.52 8.61
CA ASN A 597 11.61 -4.19 9.28
C ASN A 597 11.35 -3.95 10.77
N TYR A 598 12.37 -3.56 11.51
CA TYR A 598 12.26 -3.31 12.95
C TYR A 598 11.16 -2.31 13.32
N ARG A 599 10.88 -1.27 12.50
CA ARG A 599 9.91 -0.20 12.82
C ARG A 599 8.48 -0.71 12.90
N ASP A 600 8.15 -1.68 12.05
CA ASP A 600 6.82 -2.28 11.99
C ASP A 600 6.57 -3.23 13.19
N ALA A 601 7.63 -3.77 13.79
CA ALA A 601 7.56 -4.80 14.81
C ALA A 601 8.09 -4.36 16.19
N THR A 602 8.47 -3.10 16.39
CA THR A 602 9.04 -2.62 17.66
C THR A 602 8.12 -2.98 18.84
N PRO A 603 8.61 -3.68 19.88
CA PRO A 603 7.78 -4.16 20.99
C PRO A 603 7.12 -3.03 21.79
N VAL A 604 7.82 -1.92 21.97
CA VAL A 604 7.32 -0.71 22.64
C VAL A 604 7.71 0.50 21.80
N SER A 605 6.73 1.27 21.36
CA SER A 605 6.93 2.55 20.67
C SER A 605 5.98 3.60 21.26
N GLY A 606 6.34 4.86 21.22
CA GLY A 606 5.43 5.92 21.66
C GLY A 606 5.92 7.31 21.28
N THR A 607 5.00 8.26 21.33
CA THR A 607 5.25 9.67 21.07
C THR A 607 4.85 10.47 22.30
N ILE A 608 5.78 11.30 22.77
CA ILE A 608 5.53 12.28 23.83
C ILE A 608 5.18 13.60 23.16
N PHE A 609 3.96 14.11 23.40
CA PHE A 609 3.51 15.38 22.81
C PHE A 609 3.89 16.58 23.67
N LYS A 610 3.95 16.39 24.99
CA LYS A 610 4.26 17.46 25.95
C LYS A 610 4.98 16.92 27.19
N GLY A 611 6.10 17.55 27.56
CA GLY A 611 6.93 17.15 28.70
C GLY A 611 8.05 16.17 28.32
N GLY A 612 8.44 15.28 29.25
CA GLY A 612 9.39 14.17 29.01
C GLY A 612 10.87 14.49 29.27
N GLY A 613 11.40 15.59 28.75
CA GLY A 613 12.81 15.95 28.94
C GLY A 613 13.77 14.80 28.57
N THR A 614 14.86 14.61 29.33
CA THR A 614 15.72 13.42 29.20
C THR A 614 15.05 12.19 29.81
N GLU A 615 15.15 11.06 29.12
CA GLU A 615 14.62 9.77 29.56
C GLU A 615 15.73 8.78 29.97
N GLN A 616 15.42 7.92 30.92
CA GLN A 616 16.21 6.74 31.26
C GLN A 616 15.35 5.50 31.08
N LEU A 617 15.83 4.57 30.28
CA LEU A 617 15.17 3.30 29.96
C LEU A 617 15.87 2.15 30.70
N LYS A 618 15.08 1.30 31.35
CA LYS A 618 15.51 0.01 31.86
C LYS A 618 14.56 -1.07 31.34
N VAL A 619 15.14 -2.12 30.74
CA VAL A 619 14.40 -3.30 30.29
C VAL A 619 14.92 -4.50 31.06
N ASP A 620 14.00 -5.39 31.47
CA ASP A 620 14.29 -6.67 32.11
C ASP A 620 13.34 -7.71 31.54
N VAL A 621 13.87 -8.82 31.03
CA VAL A 621 13.10 -9.89 30.40
C VAL A 621 13.53 -11.21 31.00
N GLN A 622 12.55 -11.98 31.48
CA GLN A 622 12.77 -13.32 32.03
C GLN A 622 11.93 -14.33 31.26
N VAL A 623 12.59 -15.38 30.76
CA VAL A 623 11.95 -16.52 30.11
C VAL A 623 12.30 -17.76 30.92
N LYS A 624 11.29 -18.47 31.41
CA LYS A 624 11.46 -19.69 32.21
C LYS A 624 10.70 -20.83 31.56
N GLU A 625 11.41 -21.91 31.24
CA GLU A 625 10.76 -23.17 30.91
C GLU A 625 10.07 -23.73 32.16
N VAL A 626 8.82 -24.14 32.03
CA VAL A 626 8.03 -24.72 33.11
C VAL A 626 7.50 -26.09 32.70
N SER A 627 7.42 -27.01 33.66
CA SER A 627 6.75 -28.29 33.43
C SER A 627 5.24 -28.06 33.27
N GLY A 628 4.68 -28.60 32.18
CA GLY A 628 3.26 -28.49 31.83
C GLY A 628 2.29 -29.19 32.77
#